data_AF-A0A3P1WVY9-F1
#
_entry.id   AF-A0A3P1WVY9-F1
#
_cell.length_a   1.000
_cell.length_b   1.000
_cell.length_c   1.000
_cell.angle_alpha   90.00
_cell.angle_beta   90.00
_cell.angle_gamma   90.00
#
_symmetry.space_group_name_H-M   'P 1'
#
loop_
_entity.id
_entity.type
_entity.pdbx_description
1 polymer ?
#
loop_
_entity_poly.entity_id
_entity_poly.type
_entity_poly.pdbx_seq_one_letter_code
_entity_poly.pdbx_strand_id
1 'polypeptide(L)'
;LLGDSTLRTIQTQLKTLLANTHSSSNYKTLAQIGITSDASTGKLEIATDKLQTALKNDAAGIGEMFIGDGKSTGVTTGISNNLTSWLSSTGIIQAAKDGVSKTLNNLTDQYNA
;
A
#
# COMPACT_ATOMS: atom_id res chain seq x y z
N LEU A 1 -3.17 -12.59 15.87
CA LEU A 1 -3.16 -11.43 14.94
C LEU A 1 -2.20 -10.34 15.42
N LEU A 2 -2.09 -10.05 16.73
CA LEU A 2 -0.87 -9.45 17.29
C LEU A 2 0.31 -10.37 16.95
N GLY A 3 1.32 -9.86 16.25
CA GLY A 3 2.53 -10.65 15.92
C GLY A 3 2.64 -11.18 14.49
N ASP A 4 1.61 -11.08 13.64
CA ASP A 4 1.74 -11.51 12.23
C ASP A 4 2.68 -10.56 11.44
N SER A 5 3.85 -11.05 11.06
CA SER A 5 4.87 -10.29 10.34
C SER A 5 4.45 -9.98 8.90
N THR A 6 3.56 -10.78 8.31
CA THR A 6 3.01 -10.59 6.96
C THR A 6 2.15 -9.33 6.91
N LEU A 7 1.21 -9.20 7.85
CA LEU A 7 0.34 -8.02 7.93
C LEU A 7 1.13 -6.74 8.22
N ARG A 8 2.13 -6.79 9.12
CA ARG A 8 3.02 -5.64 9.39
C ARG A 8 3.84 -5.25 8.17
N THR A 9 4.32 -6.23 7.40
CA THR A 9 5.04 -5.99 6.15
C THR A 9 4.15 -5.25 5.14
N ILE A 10 2.93 -5.76 4.90
CA ILE A 10 1.96 -5.12 3.99
C ILE A 10 1.66 -3.69 4.44
N GLN A 11 1.35 -3.50 5.72
CA GLN A 11 1.04 -2.17 6.26
C GLN A 11 2.22 -1.19 6.08
N THR A 12 3.45 -1.65 6.32
CA THR A 12 4.64 -0.83 6.17
C THR A 12 4.89 -0.47 4.71
N GLN A 13 4.77 -1.43 3.80
CA GLN A 13 4.90 -1.20 2.36
C GLN A 13 3.84 -0.24 1.83
N LEU A 14 2.58 -0.36 2.26
CA LEU A 14 1.51 0.60 1.94
C LEU A 14 1.86 2.02 2.43
N LYS A 15 2.31 2.16 3.68
CA LYS A 15 2.74 3.46 4.22
C LYS A 15 3.88 4.07 3.39
N THR A 16 4.86 3.26 3.00
CA THR A 16 5.98 3.69 2.15
C THR A 16 5.49 4.16 0.78
N LEU A 17 4.56 3.45 0.14
CA LEU A 17 4.01 3.84 -1.17
C LEU A 17 3.25 5.17 -1.11
N LEU A 18 2.49 5.40 -0.02
CA LEU A 18 1.76 6.65 0.20
C LEU A 18 2.70 7.82 0.51
N ALA A 19 3.83 7.56 1.16
CA ALA A 19 4.83 8.59 1.49
C ALA A 19 5.75 8.94 0.30
N ASN A 20 6.11 7.96 -0.52
CA ASN A 20 7.07 8.10 -1.60
C ASN A 20 6.37 8.23 -2.96
N THR A 21 5.65 9.32 -3.16
CA THR A 21 5.01 9.59 -4.45
C THR A 21 6.05 10.14 -5.44
N HIS A 22 6.58 9.26 -6.29
CA HIS A 22 7.49 9.65 -7.36
C HIS A 22 6.70 10.26 -8.51
N SER A 23 6.38 11.55 -8.40
CA SER A 23 5.78 12.30 -9.49
C SER A 23 6.83 13.08 -10.28
N SER A 24 6.70 13.05 -11.61
CA SER A 24 7.38 13.94 -12.53
C SER A 24 6.83 15.39 -12.43
N SER A 25 5.61 15.57 -11.94
CA SER A 25 4.94 16.87 -11.78
C SER A 25 5.48 17.72 -10.62
N ASN A 26 4.97 18.94 -10.46
CA ASN A 26 5.33 19.83 -9.35
C ASN A 26 4.91 19.28 -7.98
N TYR A 27 3.96 18.34 -7.93
CA TYR A 27 3.50 17.69 -6.70
C TYR A 27 4.33 16.44 -6.42
N LYS A 28 5.25 16.54 -5.46
CA LYS A 28 6.15 15.48 -5.03
C LYS A 28 5.61 14.65 -3.86
N THR A 29 4.59 15.11 -3.16
CA THR A 29 3.97 14.37 -2.03
C THR A 29 2.46 14.55 -1.97
N LEU A 30 1.74 13.54 -1.44
CA LEU A 30 0.31 13.64 -1.12
C LEU A 30 -0.01 14.81 -0.17
N ALA A 31 0.90 15.11 0.75
CA ALA A 31 0.74 16.20 1.71
C ALA A 31 0.65 17.58 1.02
N GLN A 32 1.32 17.77 -0.12
CA GLN A 32 1.26 19.04 -0.88
C GLN A 32 -0.12 19.31 -1.48
N ILE A 33 -0.92 18.26 -1.72
CA ILE A 33 -2.30 18.38 -2.20
C ILE A 33 -3.33 18.25 -1.05
N GLY A 34 -2.87 18.27 0.20
CA GLY A 34 -3.75 18.20 1.37
C GLY A 34 -4.16 16.80 1.79
N ILE A 35 -3.46 15.74 1.35
CA ILE A 35 -3.69 14.37 1.81
C ILE A 35 -2.55 13.97 2.75
N THR A 36 -2.87 13.75 4.02
CA THR A 36 -1.92 13.35 5.06
C THR A 36 -2.30 12.00 5.65
N SER A 37 -1.38 11.41 6.42
CA SER A 37 -1.65 10.18 7.17
C SER A 37 -1.57 10.48 8.67
N ASP A 38 -2.57 10.07 9.43
CA ASP A 38 -2.52 10.12 10.89
C ASP A 38 -1.34 9.26 11.39
N ALA A 39 -0.48 9.84 12.23
CA ALA A 39 0.74 9.18 12.67
C ALA A 39 0.47 7.93 13.54
N SER A 40 -0.65 7.92 14.26
CA SER A 40 -0.98 6.87 15.22
C SER A 40 -1.67 5.66 14.57
N THR A 41 -2.60 5.92 13.63
CA THR A 41 -3.44 4.90 12.99
C THR A 41 -3.03 4.61 11.54
N GLY A 42 -2.33 5.55 10.89
CA GLY A 42 -2.03 5.48 9.46
C GLY A 42 -3.23 5.77 8.55
N LYS A 43 -4.37 6.22 9.10
CA LYS A 43 -5.54 6.62 8.31
C LYS A 43 -5.22 7.85 7.48
N LEU A 44 -5.74 7.88 6.25
CA LEU A 44 -5.63 9.06 5.40
C LEU A 44 -6.62 10.13 5.86
N GLU A 45 -6.13 11.35 5.95
CA GLU A 45 -6.89 12.56 6.24
C GLU A 45 -6.82 13.48 5.03
N ILE A 46 -7.94 14.12 4.70
CA ILE A 46 -8.07 14.95 3.50
C ILE A 46 -8.50 16.35 3.90
N ALA A 47 -7.63 17.33 3.66
CA ALA A 47 -7.96 18.75 3.67
C ALA A 47 -8.64 19.10 2.34
N THR A 48 -9.97 18.97 2.30
CA THR A 48 -10.79 19.12 1.08
C THR A 48 -10.57 20.45 0.36
N ASP A 49 -10.41 21.55 1.10
CA ASP A 49 -10.15 22.88 0.58
C ASP A 49 -8.80 22.97 -0.18
N LYS A 50 -7.75 22.40 0.41
CA LYS A 50 -6.42 22.32 -0.20
C LYS A 50 -6.44 21.42 -1.43
N LEU A 51 -7.09 20.26 -1.35
CA LEU A 51 -7.22 19.34 -2.47
C LEU A 51 -7.97 19.99 -3.64
N GLN A 52 -9.10 20.65 -3.37
CA GLN A 52 -9.87 21.37 -4.39
C GLN A 52 -9.06 22.51 -5.01
N THR A 53 -8.29 23.25 -4.21
CA THR A 53 -7.42 24.32 -4.72
C THR A 53 -6.31 23.76 -5.61
N ALA A 54 -5.66 22.68 -5.19
CA ALA A 54 -4.63 22.03 -5.98
C ALA A 54 -5.20 21.48 -7.30
N LEU A 55 -6.38 20.86 -7.28
CA LEU A 55 -7.09 20.38 -8.48
C LEU A 55 -7.46 21.52 -9.44
N LYS A 56 -7.91 22.66 -8.93
CA LYS A 56 -8.19 23.84 -9.77
C LYS A 56 -6.94 24.40 -10.42
N ASN A 57 -5.81 24.36 -9.71
CA ASN A 57 -4.54 24.90 -10.18
C ASN A 57 -3.87 23.99 -11.22
N ASP A 58 -3.85 22.69 -10.99
CA ASP A 58 -3.18 21.73 -11.87
C ASP A 58 -3.75 20.30 -11.70
N ALA A 59 -4.95 20.07 -12.23
CA ALA A 59 -5.59 18.76 -12.25
C ALA A 59 -4.74 17.70 -12.97
N ALA A 60 -4.02 18.09 -14.03
CA ALA A 60 -3.20 17.17 -14.81
C ALA A 60 -1.99 16.66 -14.01
N GLY A 61 -1.28 17.56 -13.32
CA GLY A 61 -0.15 17.19 -12.46
C GLY A 61 -0.56 16.37 -11.23
N ILE A 62 -1.79 16.55 -10.73
CA ILE A 62 -2.37 15.66 -9.70
C ILE A 62 -2.72 14.30 -10.30
N GLY A 63 -3.34 14.27 -11.48
CA GLY A 63 -3.61 13.03 -12.21
C GLY A 63 -2.34 12.22 -12.44
N GLU A 64 -1.27 12.86 -12.89
CA GLU A 64 0.07 12.27 -13.06
C GLU A 64 0.64 11.74 -11.74
N MET A 65 0.44 12.44 -10.61
CA MET A 65 0.90 11.94 -9.32
C MET A 65 0.16 10.64 -8.91
N PHE A 66 -1.15 10.58 -9.12
CA PHE A 66 -1.93 9.40 -8.73
C PHE A 66 -1.74 8.23 -9.70
N ILE A 67 -1.87 8.47 -10.99
CA ILE A 67 -1.91 7.44 -12.04
C ILE A 67 -0.52 7.19 -12.64
N GLY A 68 0.29 8.24 -12.77
CA GLY A 68 1.55 8.19 -13.50
C GLY A 68 1.37 7.70 -14.93
N ASP A 69 2.26 6.80 -15.35
CA ASP A 69 2.20 6.12 -16.65
C ASP A 69 1.15 5.00 -16.73
N GLY A 70 0.44 4.72 -15.62
CA GLY A 70 -0.53 3.64 -15.49
C GLY A 70 0.06 2.23 -15.52
N LYS A 71 1.39 2.09 -15.43
CA LYS A 71 2.11 0.80 -15.51
C LYS A 71 3.09 0.61 -14.35
N SER A 72 3.95 1.60 -14.13
CA SER A 72 5.08 1.54 -13.19
C SER A 72 5.17 2.74 -12.25
N THR A 73 4.66 3.91 -12.65
CA THR A 73 4.69 5.15 -11.85
C THR A 73 3.29 5.53 -11.38
N GLY A 74 3.24 6.40 -10.37
CA GLY A 74 1.98 6.84 -9.75
C GLY A 74 1.61 6.02 -8.50
N VAL A 75 0.93 6.69 -7.58
CA VAL A 75 0.55 6.12 -6.28
C VAL A 75 -0.38 4.93 -6.44
N THR A 76 -1.45 5.06 -7.23
CA THR A 76 -2.46 4.02 -7.38
C THR A 76 -1.93 2.82 -8.17
N THR A 77 -1.10 3.08 -9.18
CA THR A 77 -0.39 2.06 -9.96
C THR A 77 0.56 1.25 -9.06
N GLY A 78 1.38 1.93 -8.25
CA GLY A 78 2.27 1.26 -7.30
C GLY A 78 1.51 0.41 -6.27
N ILE A 79 0.41 0.92 -5.73
CA ILE A 79 -0.46 0.17 -4.82
C ILE A 79 -1.09 -1.05 -5.52
N SER A 80 -1.61 -0.88 -6.74
CA SER A 80 -2.23 -1.96 -7.51
C SER A 80 -1.26 -3.09 -7.84
N ASN A 81 -0.04 -2.76 -8.25
CA ASN A 81 1.01 -3.73 -8.54
C ASN A 81 1.39 -4.53 -7.28
N ASN A 82 1.54 -3.85 -6.15
CA ASN A 82 1.85 -4.50 -4.88
C ASN A 82 0.69 -5.38 -4.37
N LEU A 83 -0.55 -4.89 -4.46
CA LEU A 83 -1.75 -5.69 -4.13
C LEU A 83 -1.81 -6.97 -4.97
N THR A 84 -1.57 -6.86 -6.28
CA THR A 84 -1.53 -8.02 -7.18
C THR A 84 -0.45 -9.01 -6.75
N SER A 85 0.75 -8.53 -6.41
CA SER A 85 1.86 -9.36 -5.92
C SER A 85 1.50 -10.07 -4.61
N TRP A 86 0.98 -9.33 -3.62
CA TRP A 86 0.64 -9.89 -2.30
C TRP A 86 -0.48 -10.93 -2.36
N LEU A 87 -1.46 -10.73 -3.24
CA LEU A 87 -2.62 -11.60 -3.43
C LEU A 87 -2.39 -12.74 -4.42
N SER A 88 -1.27 -12.73 -5.16
CA SER A 88 -0.94 -13.80 -6.11
C SER A 88 -0.78 -15.16 -5.41
N SER A 89 -0.88 -16.25 -6.19
CA SER A 89 -0.66 -17.61 -5.69
C SER A 89 0.76 -17.85 -5.19
N THR A 90 1.72 -17.01 -5.56
CA THR A 90 3.10 -17.01 -5.06
C THR A 90 3.37 -15.84 -4.11
N GLY A 91 2.33 -15.12 -3.70
CA GLY A 91 2.41 -13.92 -2.90
C GLY A 91 2.62 -14.21 -1.41
N ILE A 92 2.98 -13.18 -0.67
CA ILE A 92 3.28 -13.27 0.76
C ILE A 92 2.09 -13.77 1.59
N ILE A 93 0.85 -13.50 1.16
CA ILE A 93 -0.36 -14.00 1.84
C ILE A 93 -0.50 -15.51 1.63
N GLN A 94 -0.25 -16.01 0.42
CA GLN A 94 -0.31 -17.44 0.16
C GLN A 94 0.82 -18.18 0.89
N ALA A 95 2.05 -17.64 0.88
CA ALA A 95 3.17 -18.19 1.63
C ALA A 95 2.88 -18.28 3.14
N ALA A 96 2.22 -17.27 3.72
CA ALA A 96 1.80 -17.30 5.11
C ALA A 96 0.75 -18.41 5.38
N LYS A 97 -0.24 -18.59 4.48
CA LYS A 97 -1.22 -19.68 4.57
C LYS A 97 -0.54 -21.04 4.53
N ASP A 98 0.34 -21.25 3.55
CA ASP A 98 1.05 -22.52 3.37
C ASP A 98 1.93 -22.85 4.59
N GLY A 99 2.60 -21.85 5.16
CA GLY A 99 3.38 -22.01 6.39
C GLY A 99 2.53 -22.45 7.59
N VAL A 100 1.33 -21.88 7.74
CA VAL A 100 0.38 -22.29 8.79
C VAL A 100 -0.12 -23.71 8.55
N SER A 101 -0.52 -24.06 7.32
CA SER A 101 -0.95 -25.41 6.97
C SER A 101 0.15 -26.45 7.21
N LYS A 102 1.40 -26.14 6.86
CA LYS A 102 2.54 -27.02 7.12
C LYS A 102 2.78 -27.21 8.62
N THR A 103 2.68 -26.15 9.41
CA THR A 103 2.80 -26.22 10.86
C THR A 103 1.68 -27.07 11.45
N LEU A 104 0.44 -26.90 10.98
CA LEU A 104 -0.70 -27.71 11.42
C LEU A 104 -0.49 -29.19 11.10
N ASN A 105 -0.09 -29.52 9.87
CA ASN A 105 0.17 -30.92 9.47
C ASN A 105 1.26 -31.55 10.32
N ASN A 106 2.38 -30.85 10.54
CA ASN A 106 3.46 -31.34 11.40
C ASN A 106 3.00 -31.59 12.86
N LEU A 107 2.07 -30.78 13.37
CA LEU A 107 1.50 -30.98 14.70
C LEU A 107 0.56 -32.19 14.73
N THR A 108 -0.24 -32.38 13.68
CA THR A 108 -1.09 -33.58 13.52
C THR A 108 -0.26 -34.86 13.44
N ASP A 109 0.83 -34.84 12.67
CA ASP A 109 1.73 -36.00 12.55
C ASP A 109 2.40 -36.33 13.88
N GLN A 110 2.85 -35.31 14.64
CA GLN A 110 3.42 -35.50 15.99
C GLN A 110 2.40 -36.02 17.01
N TYR A 111 1.13 -35.63 16.90
CA TYR A 111 0.08 -36.09 17.80
C TYR A 111 -0.34 -37.54 17.51
N ASN A 112 -0.28 -37.96 16.25
CA ASN A 112 -0.67 -39.30 15.82
C ASN A 112 0.48 -40.33 15.87
N ALA A 113 1.71 -39.90 16.19
CA ALA A 113 2.88 -40.73 16.38
C ALA A 113 2.96 -41.26 17.82
#